data_AF-A0AAW0BAQ5-F1
#
_entry.id   AF-A0AAW0BAQ5-F1
#
_cell.length_a   1.000
_cell.length_b   1.000
_cell.length_c   1.000
_cell.angle_alpha   90.00
_cell.angle_beta   90.00
_cell.angle_gamma   90.00
#
_symmetry.space_group_name_H-M   'P 1'
#
loop_
_entity.id
_entity.type
_entity.pdbx_description
1 polymer ?
#
loop_
_entity_poly.entity_id
_entity_poly.type
_entity_poly.pdbx_seq_one_letter_code
_entity_poly.pdbx_strand_id
1 'polypeptide(L)'
;MPRPKKLHNERQRRQAARINSAKYYARNRERIKQHKRDVRAHLKEAEAQSRKERHERRLREKEEQHRRNLKQAHLIGDTERKKSPIWSIRCLANVVHKETNGNAAHLLDRYVERFLRWSELDAFTRQPVSPLAPLFGTFRPLLETVEQLSEDILQAQGCSNEYSEASSLYSTLMRIVDALEQVELLYSNGTGTFGQKYSEGALLFQQQLWRAAVNGVKGLAAWSYTG
;
A
#
# COMPACT_ATOMS: atom_id res chain seq x y z
N MET A 1 29.76 -62.95 31.48
CA MET A 1 28.62 -62.03 31.32
C MET A 1 27.33 -62.74 31.69
N PRO A 2 26.45 -62.17 32.53
CA PRO A 2 25.19 -62.81 32.89
C PRO A 2 24.26 -62.90 31.66
N ARG A 3 23.65 -64.08 31.45
CA ARG A 3 22.68 -64.31 30.36
C ARG A 3 21.40 -63.49 30.58
N PRO A 4 20.80 -62.90 29.54
CA PRO A 4 19.53 -62.17 29.66
C PRO A 4 18.42 -63.09 30.16
N LYS A 5 17.71 -62.69 31.22
CA LYS A 5 16.55 -63.43 31.72
C LYS A 5 15.45 -63.44 30.66
N LYS A 6 14.99 -64.63 30.23
CA LYS A 6 13.85 -64.78 29.33
C LYS A 6 12.57 -64.35 30.06
N LEU A 7 11.92 -63.29 29.58
CA LEU A 7 10.63 -62.83 30.11
C LEU A 7 9.51 -63.69 29.50
N HIS A 8 8.81 -64.45 30.35
CA HIS A 8 7.81 -65.44 29.92
C HIS A 8 6.42 -64.83 29.64
N ASN A 9 6.08 -63.71 30.29
CA ASN A 9 4.73 -63.13 30.20
C ASN A 9 4.75 -61.79 29.42
N GLU A 10 3.72 -61.55 28.62
CA GLU A 10 3.61 -60.35 27.77
C GLU A 10 3.60 -59.05 28.60
N ARG A 11 2.94 -59.06 29.76
CA ARG A 11 2.98 -57.93 30.71
C ARG A 11 4.40 -57.58 31.16
N GLN A 12 5.23 -58.59 31.45
CA GLN A 12 6.61 -58.38 31.89
C GLN A 12 7.48 -57.83 30.77
N ARG A 13 7.27 -58.29 29.52
CA ARG A 13 7.95 -57.73 28.34
C ARG A 13 7.61 -56.26 28.12
N ARG A 14 6.34 -55.88 28.24
CA ARG A 14 5.90 -54.47 28.12
C ARG A 14 6.50 -53.60 29.22
N GLN A 15 6.57 -54.08 30.45
CA GLN A 15 7.17 -53.33 31.56
C GLN A 15 8.69 -53.16 31.39
N ALA A 16 9.39 -54.21 30.97
CA ALA A 16 10.83 -54.12 30.67
C ALA A 16 11.11 -53.18 29.49
N ALA A 17 10.28 -53.21 28.44
CA ALA A 17 10.39 -52.28 27.31
C ALA A 17 10.22 -50.82 27.76
N ARG A 18 9.22 -50.52 28.61
CA ARG A 18 9.02 -49.18 29.20
C ARG A 18 10.23 -48.71 30.03
N ILE A 19 10.81 -49.60 30.83
CA ILE A 19 11.99 -49.27 31.64
C ILE A 19 13.21 -49.02 30.75
N ASN A 20 13.40 -49.83 29.71
CA ASN A 20 14.51 -49.68 28.77
C ASN A 20 14.38 -48.42 27.93
N SER A 21 13.17 -48.08 27.44
CA SER A 21 12.92 -46.82 26.75
C SER A 21 13.14 -45.62 27.67
N ALA A 22 12.67 -45.68 28.92
CA ALA A 22 12.88 -44.61 29.90
C ALA A 22 14.39 -44.40 30.16
N LYS A 23 15.17 -45.47 30.35
CA LYS A 23 16.64 -45.40 30.51
C LYS A 23 17.32 -44.84 29.26
N TYR A 24 16.87 -45.22 28.07
CA TYR A 24 17.38 -44.70 26.80
C TYR A 24 17.15 -43.19 26.67
N TYR A 25 15.93 -42.72 26.91
CA TYR A 25 15.60 -41.29 26.85
C TYR A 25 16.26 -40.47 27.96
N ALA A 26 16.46 -41.05 29.15
CA ALA A 26 17.22 -40.42 30.22
C ALA A 26 18.70 -40.23 29.84
N ARG A 27 19.35 -41.26 29.28
CA ARG A 27 20.76 -41.18 28.84
C ARG A 27 20.96 -40.24 27.65
N ASN A 28 20.01 -40.19 26.71
CA ASN A 28 20.13 -39.41 25.48
C ASN A 28 19.40 -38.06 25.52
N ARG A 29 18.94 -37.62 26.69
CA ARG A 29 18.08 -36.44 26.85
C ARG A 29 18.67 -35.19 26.19
N GLU A 30 19.94 -34.91 26.44
CA GLU A 30 20.60 -33.71 25.91
C GLU A 30 20.85 -33.80 24.40
N ARG A 31 21.26 -34.96 23.88
CA ARG A 31 21.39 -35.18 22.42
C ARG A 31 20.07 -34.98 21.68
N ILE A 32 18.97 -35.50 22.24
CA ILE A 32 17.63 -35.36 21.64
C ILE A 32 17.18 -33.89 21.68
N LYS A 33 17.44 -33.16 22.78
CA LYS A 33 17.14 -31.73 22.85
C LYS A 33 17.97 -30.92 21.85
N GLN A 34 19.26 -31.20 21.74
CA GLN A 34 20.16 -30.53 20.81
C GLN A 34 19.68 -30.73 19.38
N HIS A 35 19.45 -31.98 18.97
CA HIS A 35 18.93 -32.30 17.63
C HIS A 35 17.60 -31.59 17.33
N LYS A 36 16.68 -31.53 18.30
CA LYS A 36 15.42 -30.78 18.14
C LYS A 36 15.62 -29.27 17.98
N ARG A 37 16.64 -28.68 18.62
CA ARG A 37 16.98 -27.26 18.46
C ARG A 37 17.56 -27.01 17.07
N ASP A 38 18.48 -27.85 16.63
CA ASP A 38 19.13 -27.73 15.32
C ASP A 38 18.11 -27.84 14.19
N VAL A 39 17.19 -28.81 14.26
CA VAL A 39 16.09 -28.97 13.29
C VAL A 39 15.19 -27.73 13.25
N ARG A 40 14.87 -27.14 14.41
CA ARG A 40 14.06 -25.91 14.47
C ARG A 40 14.80 -24.70 13.89
N ALA A 41 16.10 -24.59 14.13
CA ALA A 41 16.92 -23.52 13.59
C ALA A 41 16.96 -23.60 12.04
N HIS A 42 17.23 -24.79 11.50
CA HIS A 42 17.23 -25.02 10.05
C HIS A 42 15.88 -24.71 9.39
N LEU A 43 14.76 -25.14 10.00
CA LEU A 43 13.42 -24.83 9.48
C LEU A 43 13.15 -23.32 9.49
N LYS A 44 13.58 -22.62 10.54
CA LYS A 44 13.40 -21.16 10.66
C LYS A 44 14.23 -20.39 9.63
N GLU A 45 15.44 -20.85 9.33
CA GLU A 45 16.30 -20.27 8.29
C GLU A 45 15.70 -20.49 6.89
N ALA A 46 15.22 -21.70 6.60
CA ALA A 46 14.54 -22.01 5.34
C ALA A 46 13.26 -21.18 5.14
N GLU A 47 12.45 -21.00 6.18
CA GLU A 47 11.28 -20.12 6.13
C GLU A 47 11.65 -18.65 5.91
N ALA A 48 12.72 -18.17 6.56
CA ALA A 48 13.19 -16.80 6.38
C ALA A 48 13.71 -16.55 4.96
N GLN A 49 14.43 -17.51 4.37
CA GLN A 49 14.88 -17.45 2.98
C GLN A 49 13.68 -17.43 2.02
N SER A 50 12.71 -18.33 2.19
CA SER A 50 11.50 -18.35 1.34
C SER A 50 10.70 -17.05 1.42
N ARG A 51 10.63 -16.41 2.60
CA ARG A 51 9.99 -15.09 2.77
C ARG A 51 10.74 -13.99 2.04
N LYS A 52 12.08 -13.96 2.11
CA LYS A 52 12.92 -13.01 1.38
C LYS A 52 12.75 -13.17 -0.13
N GLU A 53 12.83 -14.39 -0.64
CA GLU A 53 12.64 -14.69 -2.06
C GLU A 53 11.26 -14.25 -2.58
N ARG A 54 10.19 -14.53 -1.81
CA ARG A 54 8.83 -14.05 -2.16
C ARG A 54 8.73 -12.53 -2.19
N HIS A 55 9.41 -11.85 -1.27
CA HIS A 55 9.42 -10.39 -1.25
C HIS A 55 10.18 -9.83 -2.45
N GLU A 56 11.36 -10.35 -2.77
CA GLU A 56 12.15 -9.93 -3.93
C GLU A 56 11.41 -10.18 -5.24
N ARG A 57 10.72 -11.34 -5.36
CA ARG A 57 9.91 -11.64 -6.54
C ARG A 57 8.79 -10.63 -6.75
N ARG A 58 8.07 -10.27 -5.67
CA ARG A 58 7.02 -9.24 -5.72
C ARG A 58 7.55 -7.86 -6.07
N LEU A 59 8.75 -7.50 -5.61
CA LEU A 59 9.41 -6.24 -5.98
C LEU A 59 9.73 -6.22 -7.47
N ARG A 60 10.37 -7.29 -7.98
CA ARG A 60 10.69 -7.43 -9.41
C ARG A 60 9.44 -7.39 -10.28
N GLU A 61 8.37 -8.09 -9.90
CA GLU A 61 7.08 -8.05 -10.62
C GLU A 61 6.49 -6.64 -10.65
N LYS A 62 6.54 -5.90 -9.53
CA LYS A 62 6.08 -4.51 -9.47
C LYS A 62 6.93 -3.57 -10.33
N GLU A 63 8.25 -3.69 -10.31
CA GLU A 63 9.15 -2.91 -11.15
C GLU A 63 8.94 -3.21 -12.63
N GLU A 64 8.77 -4.48 -12.98
CA GLU A 64 8.51 -4.89 -14.36
C GLU A 64 7.14 -4.39 -14.84
N GLN A 65 6.13 -4.44 -13.97
CA GLN A 65 4.81 -3.89 -14.25
C GLN A 65 4.85 -2.37 -14.38
N HIS A 66 5.58 -1.67 -13.52
CA HIS A 66 5.82 -0.23 -13.64
C HIS A 66 6.52 0.11 -14.97
N ARG A 67 7.55 -0.65 -15.35
CA ARG A 67 8.24 -0.49 -16.64
C ARG A 67 7.33 -0.77 -17.83
N ARG A 68 6.42 -1.75 -17.74
CA ARG A 68 5.39 -2.01 -18.76
C ARG A 68 4.38 -0.87 -18.82
N ASN A 69 3.95 -0.33 -17.69
CA ASN A 69 3.05 0.83 -17.64
C ASN A 69 3.70 2.08 -18.24
N LEU A 70 4.98 2.35 -17.97
CA LEU A 70 5.72 3.45 -18.60
C LEU A 70 5.88 3.25 -20.11
N LYS A 71 6.19 2.03 -20.56
CA LYS A 71 6.24 1.72 -21.99
C LYS A 71 4.87 1.86 -22.67
N GLN A 72 3.80 1.43 -22.00
CA GLN A 72 2.44 1.65 -22.48
C GLN A 72 2.12 3.14 -22.51
N ALA A 73 2.44 3.92 -21.48
CA ALA A 73 2.24 5.37 -21.47
C ALA A 73 3.00 6.07 -22.61
N HIS A 74 4.22 5.64 -22.94
CA HIS A 74 4.97 6.15 -24.10
C HIS A 74 4.34 5.72 -25.44
N LEU A 75 3.96 4.44 -25.60
CA LEU A 75 3.26 3.95 -26.80
C LEU A 75 1.90 4.64 -27.00
N ILE A 76 1.24 4.94 -25.90
CA ILE A 76 0.00 5.71 -25.84
C ILE A 76 0.29 7.16 -26.26
N GLY A 77 1.33 7.81 -25.73
CA GLY A 77 1.75 9.15 -26.16
C GLY A 77 2.09 9.28 -27.65
N ASP A 78 2.67 8.24 -28.26
CA ASP A 78 3.04 8.24 -29.68
C ASP A 78 1.87 7.85 -30.63
N THR A 79 0.85 7.13 -30.14
CA THR A 79 -0.36 6.79 -30.93
C THR A 79 -1.56 7.72 -30.66
N GLU A 80 -1.56 8.48 -29.56
CA GLU A 80 -2.68 9.35 -29.15
C GLU A 80 -2.68 10.74 -29.78
N ARG A 81 -1.62 11.18 -30.46
CA ARG A 81 -1.68 12.41 -31.29
C ARG A 81 -2.75 12.36 -32.40
N LYS A 82 -3.45 11.23 -32.58
CA LYS A 82 -4.57 11.05 -33.53
C LYS A 82 -5.92 10.69 -32.88
N LYS A 83 -6.03 10.61 -31.55
CA LYS A 83 -7.32 10.33 -30.88
C LYS A 83 -7.90 11.64 -30.35
N SER A 84 -9.22 11.80 -30.47
CA SER A 84 -9.94 13.00 -30.04
C SER A 84 -9.57 13.35 -28.59
N PRO A 85 -9.29 14.63 -28.26
CA PRO A 85 -9.00 15.08 -26.89
C PRO A 85 -10.01 14.59 -25.86
N ILE A 86 -11.27 14.46 -26.27
CA ILE A 86 -12.39 13.97 -25.46
C ILE A 86 -12.16 12.52 -25.01
N TRP A 87 -11.65 11.67 -25.90
CA TRP A 87 -11.37 10.28 -25.59
C TRP A 87 -10.22 10.16 -24.58
N SER A 88 -9.17 10.96 -24.74
CA SER A 88 -8.06 11.03 -23.79
C SER A 88 -8.53 11.50 -22.42
N ILE A 89 -9.38 12.53 -22.32
CA ILE A 89 -9.99 12.96 -21.05
C ILE A 89 -10.74 11.81 -20.36
N ARG A 90 -11.52 11.02 -21.09
CA ARG A 90 -12.25 9.87 -20.52
C ARG A 90 -11.33 8.75 -20.07
N CYS A 91 -10.25 8.50 -20.79
CA CYS A 91 -9.21 7.57 -20.36
C CYS A 91 -8.53 8.04 -19.06
N LEU A 92 -8.20 9.32 -18.97
CA LEU A 92 -7.62 9.93 -17.77
C LEU A 92 -8.59 9.89 -16.59
N ALA A 93 -9.87 10.18 -16.80
CA ALA A 93 -10.91 10.06 -15.77
C ALA A 93 -10.98 8.62 -15.20
N ASN A 94 -10.87 7.60 -16.06
CA ASN A 94 -10.84 6.20 -15.63
C ASN A 94 -9.58 5.86 -14.82
N VAL A 95 -8.42 6.42 -15.17
CA VAL A 95 -7.19 6.26 -14.39
C VAL A 95 -7.36 6.88 -13.00
N VAL A 96 -7.84 8.13 -12.93
CA VAL A 96 -8.10 8.82 -11.66
C VAL A 96 -9.13 8.05 -10.82
N HIS A 97 -10.20 7.55 -11.44
CA HIS A 97 -11.21 6.76 -10.74
C HIS A 97 -10.63 5.45 -10.17
N LYS A 98 -9.75 4.76 -10.90
CA LYS A 98 -9.07 3.55 -10.42
C LYS A 98 -8.10 3.84 -9.28
N GLU A 99 -7.27 4.86 -9.41
CA GLU A 99 -6.28 5.23 -8.39
C GLU A 99 -6.95 5.71 -7.10
N THR A 100 -8.08 6.41 -7.21
CA THR A 100 -8.86 6.89 -6.06
C THR A 100 -9.87 5.86 -5.55
N ASN A 101 -10.06 4.73 -6.25
CA ASN A 101 -11.18 3.80 -6.03
C ASN A 101 -12.54 4.53 -5.94
N GLY A 102 -12.72 5.56 -6.77
CA GLY A 102 -13.90 6.41 -6.79
C GLY A 102 -14.02 7.41 -5.62
N ASN A 103 -13.07 7.47 -4.68
CA ASN A 103 -13.11 8.38 -3.54
C ASN A 103 -11.72 8.96 -3.23
N ALA A 104 -11.46 10.16 -3.74
CA ALA A 104 -10.19 10.87 -3.53
C ALA A 104 -9.88 11.15 -2.04
N ALA A 105 -10.90 11.39 -1.20
CA ALA A 105 -10.69 11.60 0.23
C ALA A 105 -10.12 10.34 0.90
N HIS A 106 -10.66 9.17 0.55
CA HIS A 106 -10.23 7.90 1.14
C HIS A 106 -8.81 7.51 0.73
N LEU A 107 -8.40 7.88 -0.50
CA LEU A 107 -7.02 7.77 -0.95
C LEU A 107 -6.11 8.66 -0.10
N LEU A 108 -6.47 9.94 0.06
CA LEU A 108 -5.66 10.90 0.78
C LEU A 108 -5.54 10.55 2.27
N ASP A 109 -6.62 10.17 2.93
CA ASP A 109 -6.59 9.76 4.35
C ASP A 109 -5.59 8.62 4.57
N ARG A 110 -5.61 7.60 3.71
CA ARG A 110 -4.68 6.46 3.76
C ARG A 110 -3.21 6.90 3.63
N TYR A 111 -2.95 7.86 2.76
CA TYR A 111 -1.58 8.34 2.53
C TYR A 111 -1.13 9.33 3.60
N VAL A 112 -2.02 10.14 4.16
CA VAL A 112 -1.75 11.02 5.29
C VAL A 112 -1.43 10.21 6.54
N GLU A 113 -2.19 9.16 6.84
CA GLU A 113 -1.86 8.24 7.95
C GLU A 113 -0.48 7.61 7.78
N ARG A 114 -0.15 7.17 6.56
CA ARG A 114 1.16 6.60 6.25
C ARG A 114 2.27 7.64 6.37
N PHE A 115 1.99 8.86 5.95
CA PHE A 115 2.90 9.99 6.05
C PHE A 115 3.14 10.40 7.50
N LEU A 116 2.11 10.45 8.34
CA LEU A 116 2.22 10.69 9.78
C LEU A 116 3.14 9.67 10.45
N ARG A 117 2.90 8.37 10.23
CA ARG A 117 3.76 7.30 10.75
C ARG A 117 5.21 7.43 10.26
N TRP A 118 5.40 7.78 8.99
CA TRP A 118 6.74 8.01 8.42
C TRP A 118 7.42 9.24 9.06
N SER A 119 6.66 10.28 9.37
CA SER A 119 7.13 11.53 9.97
C SER A 119 7.45 11.40 11.47
N GLU A 120 6.96 10.36 12.14
CA GLU A 120 7.27 10.03 13.53
C GLU A 120 8.55 9.18 13.68
N LEU A 121 9.01 8.55 12.59
CA LEU A 121 10.24 7.74 12.62
C LEU A 121 11.48 8.62 12.76
N ASP A 122 12.44 8.17 13.56
CA ASP A 122 13.76 8.80 13.68
C ASP A 122 14.44 8.95 12.32
N ALA A 123 15.19 10.04 12.13
CA ALA A 123 15.89 10.34 10.88
C ALA A 123 16.80 9.19 10.39
N PHE A 124 17.32 8.36 11.29
CA PHE A 124 18.16 7.19 10.97
C PHE A 124 17.38 5.98 10.44
N THR A 125 16.08 5.86 10.75
CA THR A 125 15.22 4.75 10.32
C THR A 125 14.24 5.15 9.23
N ARG A 126 14.05 6.46 9.06
CA ARG A 126 13.16 7.04 8.06
C ARG A 126 13.71 6.80 6.66
N GLN A 127 12.85 6.32 5.77
CA GLN A 127 13.17 6.27 4.34
C GLN A 127 13.36 7.70 3.81
N PRO A 128 14.38 7.97 2.98
CA PRO A 128 14.66 9.32 2.50
C PRO A 128 13.56 9.87 1.57
N VAL A 129 12.74 9.00 0.98
CA VAL A 129 11.66 9.38 0.07
C VAL A 129 10.35 9.48 0.84
N SER A 130 9.67 10.61 0.68
CA SER A 130 8.33 10.85 1.22
C SER A 130 7.32 9.82 0.69
N PRO A 131 6.44 9.27 1.55
CA PRO A 131 5.30 8.44 1.11
C PRO A 131 4.37 9.12 0.10
N LEU A 132 4.40 10.45 -0.02
CA LEU A 132 3.62 11.23 -0.97
C LEU A 132 4.29 11.35 -2.35
N ALA A 133 5.60 11.12 -2.46
CA ALA A 133 6.32 11.27 -3.71
C ALA A 133 5.74 10.44 -4.88
N PRO A 134 5.30 9.18 -4.68
CA PRO A 134 4.63 8.42 -5.74
C PRO A 134 3.30 9.05 -6.20
N LEU A 135 2.57 9.69 -5.29
CA LEU A 135 1.31 10.37 -5.63
C LEU A 135 1.58 11.64 -6.44
N PHE A 136 2.57 12.44 -6.07
CA PHE A 136 2.99 13.59 -6.87
C PHE A 136 3.42 13.17 -8.27
N GLY A 137 4.24 12.12 -8.38
CA GLY A 137 4.68 11.57 -9.67
C GLY A 137 3.54 10.99 -10.52
N THR A 138 2.38 10.73 -9.93
CA THR A 138 1.19 10.25 -10.66
C THR A 138 0.27 11.41 -11.01
N PHE A 139 -0.11 12.26 -10.06
CA PHE A 139 -1.19 13.25 -10.25
C PHE A 139 -0.73 14.56 -10.89
N ARG A 140 0.50 15.04 -10.67
CA ARG A 140 0.98 16.27 -11.32
C ARG A 140 1.03 16.14 -12.85
N PRO A 141 1.63 15.07 -13.42
CA PRO A 141 1.63 14.90 -14.88
C PRO A 141 0.22 14.77 -15.46
N LEU A 142 -0.71 14.14 -14.72
CA LEU A 142 -2.10 14.03 -15.17
C LEU A 142 -2.80 15.38 -15.15
N LEU A 143 -2.55 16.23 -14.14
CA LEU A 143 -3.11 17.58 -14.06
C LEU A 143 -2.66 18.42 -15.26
N GLU A 144 -1.35 18.45 -15.54
CA GLU A 144 -0.78 19.17 -16.70
C GLU A 144 -1.37 18.67 -18.03
N THR A 145 -1.53 17.35 -18.17
CA THR A 145 -2.13 16.75 -19.38
C THR A 145 -3.60 17.12 -19.54
N VAL A 146 -4.38 17.10 -18.45
CA VAL A 146 -5.80 17.46 -18.48
C VAL A 146 -5.99 18.94 -18.75
N GLU A 147 -5.11 19.80 -18.20
CA GLU A 147 -5.10 21.23 -18.48
C GLU A 147 -4.99 21.50 -19.98
N GLN A 148 -3.93 20.95 -20.61
CA GLN A 148 -3.70 21.10 -22.03
C GLN A 148 -4.85 20.56 -22.88
N LEU A 149 -5.36 19.37 -22.56
CA LEU A 149 -6.51 18.79 -23.27
C LEU A 149 -7.79 19.61 -23.09
N SER A 150 -8.00 20.23 -21.93
CA SER A 150 -9.16 21.08 -21.67
C SER A 150 -9.11 22.37 -22.48
N GLU A 151 -7.92 22.96 -22.66
CA GLU A 151 -7.70 24.10 -23.53
C GLU A 151 -7.93 23.74 -25.00
N ASP A 152 -7.42 22.58 -25.45
CA ASP A 152 -7.64 22.09 -26.81
C ASP A 152 -9.13 21.90 -27.12
N ILE A 153 -9.90 21.33 -26.18
CA ILE A 153 -11.36 21.15 -26.34
C ILE A 153 -12.04 22.52 -26.37
N LEU A 154 -11.65 23.44 -25.49
CA LEU A 154 -12.23 24.80 -25.44
C LEU A 154 -12.00 25.54 -26.77
N GLN A 155 -10.79 25.44 -27.33
CA GLN A 155 -10.45 26.08 -28.61
C GLN A 155 -11.20 25.45 -29.79
N ALA A 156 -11.34 24.12 -29.80
CA ALA A 156 -11.96 23.40 -30.91
C ALA A 156 -13.51 23.43 -30.89
N GLN A 157 -14.11 23.42 -29.71
CA GLN A 157 -15.56 23.18 -29.53
C GLN A 157 -16.26 24.21 -28.63
N GLY A 158 -15.52 25.14 -28.02
CA GLY A 158 -16.07 26.12 -27.08
C GLY A 158 -16.50 25.49 -25.75
N CYS A 159 -17.43 26.13 -25.05
CA CYS A 159 -17.97 25.68 -23.77
C CYS A 159 -18.97 24.52 -23.92
N SER A 160 -18.52 23.40 -24.48
CA SER A 160 -19.33 22.19 -24.69
C SER A 160 -19.48 21.36 -23.41
N ASN A 161 -20.31 20.31 -23.47
CA ASN A 161 -20.44 19.34 -22.38
C ASN A 161 -19.10 18.62 -22.14
N GLU A 162 -18.34 18.39 -23.19
CA GLU A 162 -17.02 17.75 -23.15
C GLU A 162 -15.98 18.64 -22.46
N TYR A 163 -16.01 19.96 -22.71
CA TYR A 163 -15.22 20.91 -21.94
C TYR A 163 -15.61 20.89 -20.46
N SER A 164 -16.90 20.79 -20.16
CA SER A 164 -17.40 20.69 -18.79
C SER A 164 -16.92 19.40 -18.09
N GLU A 165 -16.88 18.26 -18.79
CA GLU A 165 -16.27 17.02 -18.30
C GLU A 165 -14.77 17.20 -18.01
N ALA A 166 -14.02 17.78 -18.94
CA ALA A 166 -12.58 18.04 -18.79
C ALA A 166 -12.29 18.98 -17.62
N SER A 167 -13.05 20.07 -17.50
CA SER A 167 -12.95 21.04 -16.41
C SER A 167 -13.28 20.45 -15.04
N SER A 168 -14.28 19.55 -14.97
CA SER A 168 -14.60 18.80 -13.75
C SER A 168 -13.46 17.86 -13.34
N LEU A 169 -12.84 17.18 -14.31
CA LEU A 169 -11.68 16.32 -14.06
C LEU A 169 -10.47 17.14 -13.60
N TYR A 170 -10.18 18.26 -14.27
CA TYR A 170 -9.13 19.20 -13.89
C TYR A 170 -9.31 19.68 -12.45
N SER A 171 -10.51 20.15 -12.11
CA SER A 171 -10.84 20.61 -10.76
C SER A 171 -10.64 19.54 -9.70
N THR A 172 -10.92 18.28 -10.04
CA THR A 172 -10.72 17.14 -9.13
C THR A 172 -9.24 16.86 -8.92
N LEU A 173 -8.45 16.83 -10.00
CA LEU A 173 -7.00 16.63 -9.95
C LEU A 173 -6.30 17.77 -9.20
N MET A 174 -6.69 19.02 -9.45
CA MET A 174 -6.16 20.19 -8.74
C MET A 174 -6.38 20.06 -7.24
N ARG A 175 -7.59 19.71 -6.79
CA ARG A 175 -7.86 19.49 -5.35
C ARG A 175 -7.00 18.38 -4.74
N ILE A 176 -6.73 17.31 -5.49
CA ILE A 176 -5.85 16.23 -5.01
C ILE A 176 -4.42 16.73 -4.88
N VAL A 177 -3.89 17.43 -5.88
CA VAL A 177 -2.53 17.99 -5.86
C VAL A 177 -2.39 19.02 -4.75
N ASP A 178 -3.32 19.97 -4.63
CA ASP A 178 -3.34 20.98 -3.56
C ASP A 178 -3.36 20.33 -2.17
N ALA A 179 -4.12 19.25 -2.00
CA ALA A 179 -4.16 18.50 -0.74
C ALA A 179 -2.79 17.88 -0.40
N LEU A 180 -2.11 17.29 -1.39
CA LEU A 180 -0.77 16.73 -1.21
C LEU A 180 0.24 17.82 -0.84
N GLU A 181 0.18 18.98 -1.49
CA GLU A 181 1.06 20.12 -1.22
C GLU A 181 0.83 20.70 0.18
N GLN A 182 -0.42 20.80 0.62
CA GLN A 182 -0.75 21.23 1.98
C GLN A 182 -0.17 20.28 3.04
N VAL A 183 -0.24 18.96 2.82
CA VAL A 183 0.34 17.98 3.73
C VAL A 183 1.86 18.14 3.82
N GLU A 184 2.54 18.29 2.67
CA GLU A 184 3.99 18.48 2.62
C GLU A 184 4.44 19.80 3.27
N LEU A 185 3.69 20.89 3.03
CA LEU A 185 3.96 22.20 3.61
C LEU A 185 3.79 22.21 5.13
N LEU A 186 2.70 21.63 5.64
CA LEU A 186 2.43 21.57 7.09
C LEU A 186 3.50 20.78 7.85
N TYR A 187 4.04 19.75 7.21
CA TYR A 187 5.17 19.01 7.76
C TYR A 187 6.48 19.80 7.71
N SER A 188 6.78 20.44 6.57
CA SER A 188 8.03 21.21 6.38
C SER A 188 8.11 22.41 7.33
N ASN A 189 6.97 22.99 7.69
CA ASN A 189 6.89 24.09 8.64
C ASN A 189 7.12 23.67 10.11
N GLY A 190 7.37 22.38 10.38
CA GLY A 190 7.80 21.89 11.69
C GLY A 190 6.75 22.02 12.80
N THR A 191 5.50 22.36 12.45
CA THR A 191 4.44 22.49 13.44
C THR A 191 4.03 21.10 13.90
N GLY A 192 4.46 20.69 15.10
CA GLY A 192 4.07 19.44 15.78
C GLY A 192 2.55 19.28 16.02
N THR A 193 1.74 20.17 15.48
CA THR A 193 0.28 20.17 15.51
C THR A 193 -0.35 19.54 14.27
N PHE A 194 0.42 19.11 13.25
CA PHE A 194 -0.14 18.50 12.04
C PHE A 194 -0.98 17.24 12.34
N GLY A 195 -0.44 16.30 13.12
CA GLY A 195 -1.18 15.09 13.52
C GLY A 195 -2.45 15.41 14.32
N GLN A 196 -2.37 16.38 15.23
CA GLN A 196 -3.51 16.84 16.02
C GLN A 196 -4.60 17.46 15.13
N LYS A 197 -4.23 18.40 14.26
CA LYS A 197 -5.17 19.04 13.32
C LYS A 197 -5.80 18.04 12.36
N TYR A 198 -5.05 17.03 11.93
CA TYR A 198 -5.59 15.95 11.11
C TYR A 198 -6.63 15.12 11.87
N SER A 199 -6.36 14.75 13.14
CA SER A 199 -7.32 14.01 13.96
C SER A 199 -8.58 14.81 14.30
N GLU A 200 -8.47 16.13 14.40
CA GLU A 200 -9.60 17.04 14.65
C GLU A 200 -10.38 17.39 13.36
N GLY A 201 -9.95 16.90 12.19
CA GLY A 201 -10.60 17.26 10.92
C GLY A 201 -10.44 18.74 10.55
N ALA A 202 -9.45 19.43 11.13
CA ALA A 202 -9.28 20.87 11.03
C ALA A 202 -8.46 21.30 9.81
N LEU A 203 -8.01 20.36 8.97
CA LEU A 203 -7.21 20.67 7.79
C LEU A 203 -8.09 21.10 6.61
N LEU A 204 -7.62 22.12 5.88
CA LEU A 204 -8.35 22.69 4.74
C LEU A 204 -8.67 21.62 3.68
N PHE A 205 -7.71 20.75 3.35
CA PHE A 205 -7.96 19.67 2.40
C PHE A 205 -9.01 18.67 2.89
N GLN A 206 -9.06 18.34 4.18
CA GLN A 206 -10.12 17.48 4.75
C GLN A 206 -11.47 18.14 4.55
N GLN A 207 -11.59 19.43 4.85
CA GLN A 207 -12.83 20.16 4.64
C GLN A 207 -13.22 20.27 3.16
N GLN A 208 -12.26 20.50 2.26
CA GLN A 208 -12.52 20.64 0.83
C GLN A 208 -12.91 19.31 0.16
N LEU A 209 -12.24 18.23 0.52
CA LEU A 209 -12.46 16.90 -0.08
C LEU A 209 -13.63 16.16 0.57
N TRP A 210 -13.81 16.27 1.89
CA TRP A 210 -14.97 15.67 2.56
C TRP A 210 -16.27 16.39 2.18
N ARG A 211 -16.27 17.72 2.00
CA ARG A 211 -17.44 18.43 1.45
C ARG A 211 -17.71 18.05 -0.01
N ALA A 212 -16.67 17.84 -0.81
CA ALA A 212 -16.83 17.36 -2.19
C ALA A 212 -17.39 15.94 -2.26
N ALA A 213 -16.97 15.04 -1.35
CA ALA A 213 -17.54 13.71 -1.22
C ALA A 213 -19.01 13.74 -0.79
N VAL A 214 -19.39 14.64 0.14
CA VAL A 214 -20.78 14.83 0.58
C VAL A 214 -21.66 15.40 -0.54
N ASN A 215 -21.16 16.32 -1.35
CA ASN A 215 -21.91 16.90 -2.48
C ASN A 215 -22.12 15.93 -3.66
N GLY A 216 -21.36 14.83 -3.72
CA GLY A 216 -21.57 13.73 -4.67
C GLY A 216 -22.58 12.67 -4.20
N VAL A 217 -23.05 12.74 -2.96
CA VAL A 217 -24.03 11.81 -2.38
C VAL A 217 -25.44 12.39 -2.56
N LYS A 218 -26.14 11.94 -3.59
CA LYS A 218 -27.61 11.91 -3.56
C LYS A 218 -28.04 10.83 -2.56
N GLY A 219 -28.16 11.20 -1.28
CA GLY A 219 -28.84 10.40 -0.25
C GLY A 219 -28.00 10.00 0.96
N LEU A 220 -28.35 10.58 2.12
CA LEU A 220 -28.23 10.01 3.47
C LEU A 220 -26.82 9.66 4.00
N ALA A 221 -25.94 10.64 4.17
CA ALA A 221 -24.93 10.64 5.27
C ALA A 221 -24.25 12.00 5.46
N ALA A 222 -24.98 13.12 5.34
CA ALA A 222 -24.44 14.45 5.60
C ALA A 222 -24.32 14.80 7.11
N TRP A 223 -24.56 13.86 8.02
CA TRP A 223 -24.68 14.13 9.46
C TRP A 223 -24.04 13.00 10.28
N SER A 224 -22.76 13.14 10.63
CA SER A 224 -22.22 12.79 11.96
C SER A 224 -20.69 12.98 12.00
N TYR A 225 -20.24 14.23 12.19
CA TYR A 225 -18.98 14.49 12.89
C TYR A 225 -19.23 15.66 13.84
N THR A 226 -19.82 15.31 14.99
CA THR A 226 -19.77 16.11 16.21
C THR A 226 -18.81 15.37 17.15
N GLY A 227 -17.68 16.00 17.43
CA GLY A 227 -16.64 15.53 18.33
C GLY A 227 -15.48 16.50 18.26
#